data_AF-A5GLY3-F1
#
_entry.id   AF-A5GLY3-F1
#
_cell.length_a   1.000
_cell.length_b   1.000
_cell.length_c   1.000
_cell.angle_alpha   90.00
_cell.angle_beta   90.00
_cell.angle_gamma   90.00
#
_symmetry.space_group_name_H-M   'P 1'
#
loop_
_entity.id
_entity.type
_entity.pdbx_description
1 polymer ?
#
loop_
_entity_poly.entity_id
_entity_poly.type
_entity_poly.pdbx_seq_one_letter_code
_entity_poly.pdbx_strand_id
1 'polypeptide(L)' 'MPMAIRSLLRQELPWLISEIVLLMILLNANPPELWFWLVVFLVVFGYRIERWWSSRPGS' A
#
# COMPACT_ATOMS: atom_id res chain seq x y z
N MET A 1 12.14 -8.74 21.23
CA MET A 1 11.97 -9.83 20.25
C MET A 1 12.24 -9.33 18.82
N PRO A 2 13.48 -9.43 18.31
CA PRO A 2 13.88 -8.86 17.01
C PRO A 2 13.30 -9.59 15.76
N MET A 3 12.77 -10.80 15.93
CA MET A 3 12.21 -11.59 14.81
C MET A 3 10.85 -11.09 14.33
N ALA A 4 9.99 -10.59 15.24
CA ALA A 4 8.65 -10.11 14.89
C ALA A 4 8.69 -8.90 13.93
N ILE A 5 9.65 -7.99 14.15
CA ILE A 5 9.85 -6.81 13.31
C ILE A 5 10.35 -7.21 11.91
N ARG A 6 11.27 -8.19 11.81
CA ARG A 6 11.75 -8.69 10.51
C ARG A 6 10.63 -9.34 9.69
N SER A 7 9.72 -10.05 10.35
CA SER A 7 8.56 -10.66 9.69
C SER A 7 7.57 -9.60 9.18
N LEU A 8 7.26 -8.60 10.00
CA LEU A 8 6.40 -7.49 9.64
C LEU A 8 6.98 -6.67 8.47
N LEU A 9 8.28 -6.36 8.52
CA LEU A 9 8.93 -5.58 7.46
C LEU A 9 8.90 -6.31 6.11
N ARG A 10 9.12 -7.64 6.11
CA ARG A 10 9.06 -8.45 4.88
C ARG A 10 7.65 -8.54 4.30
N GLN A 11 6.65 -8.51 5.17
CA GLN A 11 5.25 -8.57 4.78
C GLN A 11 4.77 -7.23 4.21
N GLU A 12 5.23 -6.11 4.76
CA GLU A 12 4.86 -4.75 4.32
C GLU A 12 5.67 -4.26 3.11
N LEU A 13 6.89 -4.77 2.90
CA LEU A 13 7.74 -4.40 1.76
C LEU A 13 7.06 -4.50 0.39
N PRO A 14 6.38 -5.61 0.01
CA PRO A 14 5.72 -5.72 -1.28
C PRO A 14 4.55 -4.73 -1.44
N TRP A 15 3.87 -4.39 -0.34
CA TRP A 15 2.83 -3.36 -0.35
C TRP A 15 3.42 -1.98 -0.63
N LEU A 16 4.51 -1.62 0.07
CA LEU A 16 5.22 -0.37 -0.14
C LEU A 16 5.77 -0.26 -1.57
N ILE A 17 6.33 -1.34 -2.12
CA ILE A 17 6.80 -1.35 -3.53
C ILE A 17 5.63 -1.10 -4.48
N SER A 18 4.48 -1.75 -4.25
CA SER A 18 3.29 -1.56 -5.08
C SER A 18 2.76 -0.12 -5.01
N GLU A 19 2.74 0.49 -3.82
CA GLU A 19 2.38 1.89 -3.62
C GLU A 19 3.32 2.84 -4.37
N ILE A 20 4.64 2.61 -4.30
CA ILE A 20 5.65 3.43 -5.00
C ILE A 20 5.49 3.31 -6.52
N VAL A 21 5.28 2.09 -7.04
CA VAL A 21 5.06 1.86 -8.47
C VAL A 21 3.77 2.56 -8.93
N LEU A 22 2.69 2.46 -8.16
CA LEU A 22 1.44 3.15 -8.46
C LEU A 22 1.60 4.67 -8.43
N LEU A 23 2.39 5.23 -7.50
CA LEU A 23 2.73 6.65 -7.50
C LEU A 23 3.53 7.05 -8.73
N MET A 24 4.49 6.24 -9.17
CA MET A 24 5.21 6.48 -10.42
C MET A 24 4.27 6.46 -11.63
N ILE A 25 3.33 5.51 -11.68
CA ILE A 25 2.31 5.44 -12.74
C ILE A 25 1.44 6.70 -12.71
N LEU A 26 0.98 7.13 -11.54
CA LEU A 26 0.19 8.36 -11.38
C LEU A 26 0.91 9.60 -11.88
N LEU A 27 2.22 9.71 -11.63
CA LEU A 27 3.03 10.83 -12.09
C LEU A 27 3.25 10.83 -13.61
N ASN A 28 3.06 9.69 -14.28
CA ASN A 28 3.30 9.53 -15.72
C ASN A 28 2.02 9.34 -16.55
N ALA A 29 0.88 9.06 -15.92
CA ALA A 29 -0.37 8.72 -16.61
C ALA A 29 -1.03 9.92 -17.31
N ASN A 30 -1.70 9.66 -18.44
CA ASN A 30 -2.54 10.65 -19.11
C ASN A 30 -3.81 10.94 -18.30
N PRO A 31 -4.50 12.08 -18.52
CA PRO A 31 -5.67 12.46 -17.71
C PRO A 31 -6.78 11.40 -17.57
N PRO A 32 -7.17 10.63 -18.61
CA PRO A 32 -8.18 9.57 -18.45
C PRO A 32 -7.69 8.40 -17.59
N GLU A 33 -6.44 7.98 -17.79
CA GLU A 33 -5.81 6.87 -17.09
C GLU A 33 -5.46 7.24 -15.64
N LEU A 34 -5.14 8.52 -15.40
CA LEU A 34 -4.83 9.07 -14.08
C LEU A 34 -5.95 8.78 -13.09
N TRP A 35 -7.21 9.04 -13.46
CA TRP A 35 -8.36 8.77 -12.59
C TRP A 35 -8.50 7.28 -12.26
N PHE A 36 -8.29 6.41 -13.25
CA PHE A 36 -8.31 4.97 -13.04
C PHE A 36 -7.22 4.55 -12.05
N TRP A 37 -5.97 4.95 -12.29
CA TRP A 37 -4.84 4.63 -11.42
C TRP A 37 -4.96 5.26 -10.04
N LEU A 38 -5.62 6.41 -9.91
CA LEU A 38 -5.87 7.08 -8.64
C LEU A 38 -6.84 6.27 -7.79
N VAL A 39 -7.93 5.78 -8.38
CA VAL A 39 -8.87 4.89 -7.68
C VAL A 39 -8.18 3.59 -7.27
N VAL A 40 -7.40 2.98 -8.17
CA VAL A 40 -6.61 1.77 -7.84
C VAL A 40 -5.66 2.04 -6.67
N PHE A 41 -4.93 3.16 -6.71
CA PHE A 41 -4.05 3.56 -5.63
C PHE A 41 -4.81 3.73 -4.31
N LEU A 42 -5.94 4.44 -4.31
CA LEU A 42 -6.76 4.63 -3.11
C LEU A 42 -7.29 3.31 -2.53
N VAL A 43 -7.70 2.36 -3.38
CA VAL A 43 -8.18 1.05 -2.93
C VAL A 43 -7.03 0.24 -2.31
N VAL A 44 -5.87 0.18 -2.97
CA VAL A 44 -4.69 -0.53 -2.45
C VAL A 44 -4.19 0.11 -1.15
N PHE A 45 -4.13 1.44 -1.12
CA PHE A 45 -3.72 2.21 0.04
C PHE A 45 -4.69 2.06 1.22
N GLY A 46 -5.99 2.16 0.94
CA GLY A 46 -7.06 1.96 1.93
C GLY A 46 -7.03 0.57 2.53
N TYR A 47 -6.94 -0.47 1.70
CA TYR A 47 -6.83 -1.85 2.16
C TYR A 47 -5.62 -2.07 3.07
N ARG A 48 -4.47 -1.46 2.73
CA ARG A 48 -3.26 -1.54 3.56
C ARG A 48 -3.49 -0.89 4.93
N ILE A 49 -4.14 0.28 4.97
CA ILE A 49 -4.51 0.94 6.23
C ILE A 49 -5.45 0.03 7.04
N GLU A 50 -6.53 -0.47 6.45
CA GLU A 50 -7.48 -1.36 7.13
C GLU A 50 -6.79 -2.58 7.72
N ARG A 51 -5.93 -3.24 6.94
CA ARG A 51 -5.12 -4.38 7.40
C ARG A 51 -4.21 -4.01 8.55
N TRP A 52 -3.56 -2.86 8.49
CA TRP A 52 -2.68 -2.40 9.56
C TRP A 52 -3.45 -2.12 10.85
N TRP A 53 -4.63 -1.51 10.76
CA TRP A 53 -5.53 -1.31 11.89
C TRP A 53 -6.02 -2.63 12.48
N SER A 54 -6.45 -3.58 11.64
CA SER A 54 -6.89 -4.92 12.07
C SER A 54 -5.76 -5.76 12.69
N SER A 55 -4.50 -5.47 12.38
CA SER A 55 -3.34 -6.18 12.92
C SER A 55 -2.89 -5.65 14.29
N ARG A 56 -3.51 -4.58 14.81
CA ARG A 56 -3.22 -4.05 16.15
C ARG A 56 -3.93 -4.91 17.20
N PRO A 57 -3.21 -5.47 18.20
CA PRO A 57 -3.85 -6.22 19.27
C PRO A 57 -4.55 -5.23 20.21
N GLY A 58 -5.88 -5.12 20.12
CA GLY A 58 -6.65 -4.25 21.03
C GLY A 58 -8.02 -3.73 20.58
N SER A 59 -8.73 -4.43 19.67
CA SER A 59 -10.19 -4.29 19.52
C SER A 59 -10.90 -5.47 20.15
#